data_AF-A0AAU7QW74-F1
#
_entry.id   AF-A0AAU7QW74-F1
#
_cell.length_a   1.000
_cell.length_b   1.000
_cell.length_c   1.000
_cell.angle_alpha   90.00
_cell.angle_beta   90.00
_cell.angle_gamma   90.00
#
_symmetry.space_group_name_H-M   'P 1'
#
loop_
_entity.id
_entity.type
_entity.pdbx_description
1 polymer ?
#
loop_
_entity_poly.entity_id
_entity_poly.type
_entity_poly.pdbx_seq_one_letter_code
_entity_poly.pdbx_strand_id
1 'polypeptide(L)'
;MTLEIVTLAQRPDLAPLLDTDFDGAWPPFMLWDPMGALYYAVADELYPEFVLAAVDPAEPGRAVARGYAVPLRWTEDELPDGGWDRVIQRATLGRLTGSAPNLVSALEICVRPDRRGGGVSGLMLAAMRAAVARAGFDTLVAPVRPNGKAAVPDVPMTEYVARRGPDGLPADPWLRVHVRAGGVVERIAPRSMTVTGTLADWRRWTGLPFDTSGPVHVPGALAPVLVDVDHDHAAYVEPNVWVRHRL
;
A
#
# COMPACT_ATOMS: atom_id res chain seq x y z
N MET A 1 -20.81 14.58 -5.13
CA MET A 1 -20.90 13.31 -4.39
C MET A 1 -20.32 13.55 -3.01
N THR A 2 -21.11 13.33 -1.96
CA THR A 2 -20.66 13.53 -0.58
C THR A 2 -20.29 12.15 -0.03
N LEU A 3 -19.01 11.92 0.20
CA LEU A 3 -18.53 10.70 0.85
C LEU A 3 -18.51 10.91 2.36
N GLU A 4 -19.06 9.96 3.10
CA GLU A 4 -18.78 9.81 4.52
C GLU A 4 -17.53 8.94 4.65
N ILE A 5 -16.48 9.47 5.28
CA ILE A 5 -15.24 8.74 5.54
C ILE A 5 -15.03 8.67 7.05
N VAL A 6 -15.05 7.46 7.58
CA VAL A 6 -15.01 7.16 9.02
C VAL A 6 -14.01 6.05 9.30
N THR A 7 -13.59 5.95 10.56
CA THR A 7 -12.77 4.83 11.04
C THR A 7 -13.65 3.67 11.51
N LEU A 8 -13.14 2.43 11.51
CA LEU A 8 -13.86 1.30 12.09
C LEU A 8 -14.07 1.44 13.60
N ALA A 9 -13.25 2.22 14.30
CA ALA A 9 -13.50 2.57 15.70
C ALA A 9 -14.79 3.38 15.90
N GLN A 10 -15.19 4.15 14.88
CA GLN A 10 -16.43 4.95 14.91
C GLN A 10 -17.64 4.17 14.38
N ARG A 11 -17.42 3.33 13.36
CA ARG A 11 -18.46 2.54 12.68
C ARG A 11 -17.98 1.10 12.45
N PRO A 12 -17.91 0.28 13.51
CA PRO A 12 -17.42 -1.09 13.41
C PRO A 12 -18.32 -1.98 12.55
N ASP A 13 -19.58 -1.60 12.37
CA ASP A 13 -20.54 -2.26 11.48
C ASP A 13 -20.13 -2.23 10.00
N LEU A 14 -19.19 -1.37 9.60
CA LEU A 14 -18.70 -1.28 8.22
C LEU A 14 -17.61 -2.31 7.88
N ALA A 15 -17.03 -3.01 8.86
CA ALA A 15 -15.93 -3.94 8.64
C ALA A 15 -16.22 -5.00 7.55
N PRO A 16 -17.40 -5.67 7.53
CA PRO A 16 -17.69 -6.67 6.49
C PRO A 16 -17.71 -6.10 5.06
N LEU A 17 -17.91 -4.78 4.90
CA LEU A 17 -17.94 -4.13 3.59
C LEU A 17 -16.55 -3.92 3.00
N LEU A 18 -15.49 -4.02 3.81
CA LEU A 18 -14.13 -3.78 3.36
C LEU A 18 -13.55 -4.95 2.56
N ASP A 19 -14.11 -6.14 2.73
CA ASP A 19 -13.71 -7.37 2.01
C ASP A 19 -14.52 -7.61 0.73
N THR A 20 -15.56 -6.82 0.48
CA THR A 20 -16.51 -7.05 -0.61
C THR A 20 -16.37 -6.00 -1.71
N ASP A 21 -16.58 -6.39 -2.97
CA ASP A 21 -16.59 -5.52 -4.17
C ASP A 21 -15.26 -4.85 -4.55
N PHE A 22 -14.13 -5.23 -3.95
CA PHE A 22 -12.80 -4.72 -4.32
C PHE A 22 -12.04 -5.60 -5.33
N ASP A 23 -12.71 -6.60 -5.92
CA ASP A 23 -12.10 -7.49 -6.91
C ASP A 23 -11.48 -6.72 -8.08
N GLY A 24 -10.29 -7.14 -8.49
CA GLY A 24 -9.51 -6.46 -9.54
C GLY A 24 -8.90 -5.13 -9.11
N ALA A 25 -9.00 -4.75 -7.84
CA ALA A 25 -8.32 -3.55 -7.36
C ALA A 25 -6.79 -3.71 -7.32
N TRP A 26 -6.33 -4.93 -7.08
CA TRP A 26 -4.92 -5.33 -6.98
C TRP A 26 -4.60 -6.46 -7.99
N PRO A 27 -3.38 -6.49 -8.55
CA PRO A 27 -2.89 -7.65 -9.28
C PRO A 27 -2.96 -8.94 -8.43
N PRO A 28 -3.43 -10.08 -8.95
CA PRO A 28 -3.67 -11.27 -8.13
C PRO A 28 -2.44 -11.79 -7.37
N PHE A 29 -1.24 -11.68 -7.95
CA PHE A 29 -0.01 -12.13 -7.29
C PHE A 29 0.30 -11.34 -6.00
N MET A 30 -0.15 -10.09 -5.89
CA MET A 30 0.11 -9.26 -4.69
C MET A 30 -0.63 -9.75 -3.45
N LEU A 31 -1.71 -10.52 -3.64
CA LEU A 31 -2.48 -11.10 -2.53
C LEU A 31 -1.72 -12.22 -1.79
N TRP A 32 -0.57 -12.63 -2.31
CA TRP A 32 0.26 -13.73 -1.77
C TRP A 32 1.50 -13.24 -1.02
N ASP A 33 1.56 -11.94 -0.72
CA ASP A 33 2.56 -11.43 0.21
C ASP A 33 2.30 -11.96 1.65
N PRO A 34 3.29 -12.57 2.32
CA PRO A 34 3.10 -13.17 3.65
C PRO A 34 2.89 -12.14 4.75
N MET A 35 3.44 -10.93 4.63
CA MET A 35 3.25 -9.86 5.61
C MET A 35 1.85 -9.27 5.52
N GLY A 36 1.26 -9.22 4.32
CA GLY A 36 -0.14 -8.85 4.13
C GLY A 36 -1.09 -9.77 4.84
N ALA A 37 -0.91 -11.09 4.70
CA ALA A 37 -1.75 -12.06 5.41
C ALA A 37 -1.69 -11.87 6.93
N LEU A 38 -0.52 -11.57 7.49
CA LEU A 38 -0.35 -11.30 8.92
C LEU A 38 -1.10 -10.03 9.37
N TYR A 39 -1.05 -8.95 8.58
CA TYR A 39 -1.66 -7.69 8.94
C TYR A 39 -3.18 -7.70 8.77
N TYR A 40 -3.67 -8.05 7.57
CA TYR A 40 -5.09 -7.94 7.23
C TYR A 40 -5.96 -8.89 8.06
N ALA A 41 -5.42 -10.04 8.50
CA ALA A 41 -6.14 -10.97 9.36
C ALA A 41 -6.56 -10.39 10.72
N VAL A 42 -5.95 -9.28 11.15
CA VAL A 42 -6.16 -8.70 12.50
C VAL A 42 -6.37 -7.19 12.50
N ALA A 43 -6.30 -6.53 11.34
CA ALA A 43 -6.24 -5.08 11.27
C ALA A 43 -7.49 -4.39 11.85
N ASP A 44 -8.66 -4.91 11.50
CA ASP A 44 -9.96 -4.36 11.90
C ASP A 44 -10.17 -4.44 13.43
N GLU A 45 -9.64 -5.49 14.07
CA GLU A 45 -9.74 -5.68 15.52
C GLU A 45 -8.65 -4.91 16.29
N LEU A 46 -7.40 -4.96 15.80
CA LEU A 46 -6.25 -4.46 16.55
C LEU A 46 -5.95 -2.98 16.30
N TYR A 47 -6.42 -2.42 15.18
CA TYR A 47 -6.15 -1.05 14.74
C TYR A 47 -7.40 -0.32 14.19
N PRO A 48 -8.60 -0.45 14.80
CA PRO A 48 -9.84 0.11 14.24
C PRO A 48 -9.81 1.64 14.05
N GLU A 49 -8.97 2.37 14.79
CA GLU A 49 -8.74 3.82 14.63
C GLU A 49 -7.97 4.18 13.36
N PHE A 50 -7.29 3.19 12.75
CA PHE A 50 -6.42 3.34 11.58
C PHE A 50 -6.93 2.56 10.36
N VAL A 51 -8.09 1.91 10.47
CA VAL A 51 -8.83 1.35 9.34
C VAL A 51 -9.98 2.29 8.99
N LEU A 52 -10.00 2.75 7.73
CA LEU A 52 -10.96 3.73 7.23
C LEU A 52 -11.88 3.12 6.19
N ALA A 53 -13.15 3.46 6.26
CA ALA A 53 -14.17 3.14 5.28
C ALA A 53 -14.71 4.46 4.68
N ALA A 54 -14.82 4.51 3.36
CA ALA A 54 -15.62 5.52 2.68
C ALA A 54 -16.92 4.91 2.17
N VAL A 55 -18.06 5.50 2.53
CA VAL A 55 -19.37 5.10 2.05
C VAL A 55 -20.07 6.26 1.36
N ASP A 56 -20.82 5.95 0.33
CA ASP A 56 -21.77 6.89 -0.26
C ASP A 56 -23.08 6.78 0.53
N PRO A 57 -23.61 7.85 1.14
CA PRO A 57 -24.90 7.79 1.84
C PRO A 57 -26.06 7.33 0.94
N ALA A 58 -25.93 7.44 -0.38
CA ALA A 58 -26.90 6.89 -1.34
C ALA A 58 -26.77 5.37 -1.53
N GLU A 59 -25.62 4.76 -1.22
CA GLU A 59 -25.34 3.33 -1.29
C GLU A 59 -24.66 2.83 0.00
N PRO A 60 -25.29 2.96 1.18
CA PRO A 60 -24.62 2.77 2.47
C PRO A 60 -24.17 1.32 2.74
N GLY A 61 -24.76 0.35 2.03
CA GLY A 61 -24.39 -1.07 2.12
C GLY A 61 -23.16 -1.46 1.29
N ARG A 62 -22.47 -0.50 0.66
CA ARG A 62 -21.30 -0.78 -0.18
C ARG A 62 -20.20 0.25 0.05
N ALA A 63 -19.02 -0.23 0.44
CA ALA A 63 -17.87 0.65 0.53
C ALA A 63 -17.48 1.18 -0.86
N VAL A 64 -17.07 2.44 -0.91
CA VAL A 64 -16.49 3.11 -2.09
C VAL A 64 -14.97 3.01 -2.06
N ALA A 65 -14.39 3.11 -0.88
CA ALA A 65 -12.96 2.96 -0.66
C ALA A 65 -12.68 2.44 0.74
N ARG A 66 -11.51 1.83 0.90
CA ARG A 66 -10.95 1.39 2.18
C ARG A 66 -9.54 1.93 2.36
N GLY A 67 -9.12 2.14 3.58
CA GLY A 67 -7.78 2.60 3.92
C GLY A 67 -7.26 1.86 5.14
N TYR A 68 -6.00 1.44 5.09
CA TYR A 68 -5.33 0.75 6.19
C TYR A 68 -4.04 1.46 6.54
N ALA A 69 -3.82 1.61 7.84
CA ALA A 69 -2.60 2.15 8.40
C ALA A 69 -2.24 1.43 9.70
N VAL A 70 -0.98 1.53 10.11
CA VAL A 70 -0.49 0.83 11.30
C VAL A 70 0.44 1.74 12.11
N PRO A 71 0.20 1.88 13.44
CA PRO A 71 1.12 2.59 14.31
C PRO A 71 2.37 1.73 14.57
N LEU A 72 3.52 2.36 14.61
CA LEU A 72 4.79 1.69 14.89
C LEU A 72 5.76 2.61 15.61
N ARG A 73 6.77 1.99 16.22
CA ARG A 73 7.93 2.69 16.76
C ARG A 73 9.06 2.67 15.73
N TRP A 74 9.57 3.85 15.41
CA TRP A 74 10.76 4.03 14.58
C TRP A 74 11.58 5.20 15.10
N THR A 75 12.86 4.97 15.38
CA THR A 75 13.75 5.98 16.00
C THR A 75 15.01 6.22 15.20
N GLU A 76 15.23 5.44 14.15
CA GLU A 76 16.31 5.56 13.21
C GLU A 76 16.06 6.76 12.27
N ASP A 77 17.14 7.43 11.85
CA ASP A 77 17.05 8.63 11.00
C ASP A 77 16.37 8.34 9.66
N GLU A 78 16.66 7.17 9.09
CA GLU A 78 16.15 6.77 7.79
C GLU A 78 15.04 5.72 7.91
N LEU A 79 14.01 5.87 7.07
CA LEU A 79 13.00 4.83 6.87
C LEU A 79 13.62 3.61 6.18
N PRO A 80 13.13 2.39 6.45
CA PRO A 80 13.81 1.17 6.06
C PRO A 80 13.70 0.86 4.57
N ASP A 81 14.72 0.21 4.03
CA ASP A 81 14.69 -0.33 2.66
C ASP A 81 13.59 -1.36 2.43
N GLY A 82 13.21 -2.05 3.52
CA GLY A 82 12.16 -3.06 3.56
C GLY A 82 10.74 -2.50 3.51
N GLY A 83 10.57 -1.18 3.42
CA GLY A 83 9.30 -0.55 3.06
C GLY A 83 8.07 -1.08 3.82
N TRP A 84 7.07 -1.49 3.04
CA TRP A 84 5.77 -1.99 3.46
C TRP A 84 5.88 -3.25 4.35
N ASP A 85 6.65 -4.27 3.95
CA ASP A 85 6.88 -5.48 4.74
C ASP A 85 7.48 -5.16 6.10
N ARG A 86 8.47 -4.25 6.10
CA ARG A 86 9.22 -3.91 7.32
C ARG A 86 8.36 -3.13 8.31
N VAL A 87 7.45 -2.28 7.86
CA VAL A 87 6.56 -1.56 8.78
C VAL A 87 5.54 -2.50 9.42
N ILE A 88 5.00 -3.47 8.68
CA ILE A 88 4.13 -4.49 9.27
C ILE A 88 4.92 -5.32 10.29
N GLN A 89 6.11 -5.79 9.92
CA GLN A 89 6.97 -6.56 10.81
C GLN A 89 7.27 -5.78 12.10
N ARG A 90 7.60 -4.48 11.99
CA ARG A 90 7.89 -3.64 13.15
C ARG A 90 6.67 -3.36 14.01
N ALA A 91 5.51 -3.10 13.40
CA ALA A 91 4.27 -2.92 14.14
C ALA A 91 3.90 -4.17 14.94
N THR A 92 3.98 -5.35 14.31
CA THR A 92 3.69 -6.63 14.99
C THR A 92 4.64 -6.87 16.17
N LEU A 93 5.96 -6.72 15.97
CA LEU A 93 6.92 -6.87 17.07
C LEU A 93 6.70 -5.82 18.16
N GLY A 94 6.40 -4.58 17.78
CA GLY A 94 6.12 -3.50 18.72
C GLY A 94 4.92 -3.83 19.61
N ARG A 95 3.84 -4.33 19.02
CA ARG A 95 2.65 -4.77 19.77
C ARG A 95 2.96 -5.93 20.73
N LEU A 96 3.69 -6.95 20.26
CA LEU A 96 4.06 -8.11 21.08
C LEU A 96 4.99 -7.77 22.24
N THR A 97 5.80 -6.72 22.11
CA THR A 97 6.78 -6.30 23.12
C THR A 97 6.33 -5.10 23.96
N GLY A 98 5.14 -4.53 23.69
CA GLY A 98 4.66 -3.33 24.37
C GLY A 98 5.43 -2.05 24.02
N SER A 99 6.08 -2.00 22.85
CA SER A 99 6.79 -0.80 22.40
C SER A 99 5.81 0.32 22.04
N ALA A 100 5.96 1.49 22.66
CA ALA A 100 5.12 2.65 22.38
C ALA A 100 5.41 3.21 20.97
N PRO A 101 4.39 3.25 20.08
CA PRO A 101 4.54 3.81 18.74
C PRO A 101 4.74 5.32 18.79
N ASN A 102 5.48 5.86 17.83
CA ASN A 102 5.75 7.29 17.70
C ASN A 102 5.42 7.86 16.32
N LEU A 103 5.03 7.00 15.36
CA LEU A 103 4.51 7.42 14.06
C LEU A 103 3.53 6.36 13.53
N VAL A 104 2.82 6.71 12.45
CA VAL A 104 1.92 5.78 11.74
C VAL A 104 2.40 5.60 10.31
N SER A 105 2.34 4.37 9.80
CA SER A 105 2.54 4.09 8.37
C SER A 105 1.21 3.81 7.70
N ALA A 106 0.90 4.51 6.61
CA ALA A 106 -0.12 4.08 5.66
C ALA A 106 0.33 2.80 4.98
N LEU A 107 -0.58 1.84 4.82
CA LEU A 107 -0.34 0.56 4.13
C LEU A 107 -1.17 0.46 2.85
N GLU A 108 -2.38 0.99 2.85
CA GLU A 108 -3.29 0.90 1.70
C GLU A 108 -4.24 2.10 1.65
N ILE A 109 -4.48 2.60 0.45
CA ILE A 109 -5.73 3.27 0.09
C ILE A 109 -6.21 2.58 -1.18
N CYS A 110 -7.36 1.93 -1.10
CA CYS A 110 -7.95 1.21 -2.21
C CYS A 110 -9.32 1.80 -2.52
N VAL A 111 -9.50 2.19 -3.77
CA VAL A 111 -10.76 2.70 -4.30
C VAL A 111 -11.35 1.64 -5.22
N ARG A 112 -12.64 1.36 -5.02
CA ARG A 112 -13.39 0.40 -5.81
C ARG A 112 -13.25 0.70 -7.32
N PRO A 113 -13.02 -0.30 -8.19
CA PRO A 113 -12.68 -0.05 -9.60
C PRO A 113 -13.66 0.85 -10.35
N ASP A 114 -14.97 0.70 -10.13
CA ASP A 114 -16.06 1.49 -10.72
C ASP A 114 -16.14 2.95 -10.19
N ARG A 115 -15.39 3.29 -9.15
CA ARG A 115 -15.37 4.63 -8.51
C ARG A 115 -14.02 5.35 -8.65
N ARG A 116 -13.11 4.81 -9.45
CA ARG A 116 -11.79 5.43 -9.74
C ARG A 116 -11.95 6.70 -10.60
N GLY A 117 -10.93 7.56 -10.57
CA GLY A 117 -10.92 8.81 -11.34
C GLY A 117 -11.72 9.97 -10.72
N GLY A 118 -12.54 9.73 -9.70
CA GLY A 118 -13.35 10.75 -9.02
C GLY A 118 -12.66 11.53 -7.88
N GLY A 119 -11.34 11.41 -7.72
CA GLY A 119 -10.59 12.09 -6.64
C GLY A 119 -10.70 11.46 -5.24
N VAL A 120 -11.37 10.31 -5.12
CA VAL A 120 -11.62 9.61 -3.85
C VAL A 120 -10.33 9.33 -3.06
N SER A 121 -9.24 8.96 -3.73
CA SER A 121 -7.98 8.65 -3.05
C SER A 121 -7.36 9.85 -2.31
N GLY A 122 -7.56 11.07 -2.83
CA GLY A 122 -7.16 12.29 -2.14
C GLY A 122 -8.00 12.56 -0.89
N LEU A 123 -9.31 12.30 -0.96
CA LEU A 123 -10.20 12.40 0.20
C LEU A 123 -9.83 11.37 1.27
N MET A 124 -9.55 10.13 0.87
CA MET A 124 -9.07 9.08 1.77
C MET A 124 -7.75 9.44 2.45
N LEU A 125 -6.78 9.98 1.70
CA LEU A 125 -5.50 10.41 2.27
C LEU A 125 -5.70 11.55 3.28
N ALA A 126 -6.55 12.53 2.96
CA ALA A 126 -6.86 13.62 3.88
C ALA A 126 -7.53 13.10 5.17
N ALA A 127 -8.49 12.19 5.04
CA ALA A 127 -9.16 11.56 6.19
C ALA A 127 -8.19 10.73 7.04
N MET A 128 -7.29 9.97 6.42
CA MET A 128 -6.25 9.18 7.10
C MET A 128 -5.29 10.09 7.88
N ARG A 129 -4.79 11.17 7.26
CA ARG A 129 -3.96 12.18 7.96
C ARG A 129 -4.67 12.76 9.17
N ALA A 130 -5.96 13.09 9.03
CA ALA A 130 -6.75 13.62 10.13
C ALA A 130 -7.00 12.58 11.25
N ALA A 131 -7.20 11.31 10.91
CA ALA A 131 -7.34 10.23 11.89
C ALA A 131 -6.05 10.04 12.70
N VAL A 132 -4.89 10.04 12.01
CA VAL A 132 -3.58 9.94 12.65
C VAL A 132 -3.30 11.12 13.59
N ALA A 133 -3.62 12.34 13.16
CA ALA A 133 -3.49 13.53 14.01
C ALA A 133 -4.39 13.47 15.25
N ARG A 134 -5.66 13.05 15.09
CA ARG A 134 -6.59 12.86 16.23
C ARG A 134 -6.12 11.80 17.22
N ALA A 135 -5.40 10.79 16.75
CA ALA A 135 -4.78 9.77 17.60
C ALA A 135 -3.50 10.25 18.31
N GLY A 136 -3.12 11.52 18.14
CA GLY A 136 -2.00 12.14 18.86
C GLY A 136 -0.63 11.98 18.18
N PHE A 137 -0.58 11.49 16.95
CA PHE A 137 0.66 11.39 16.17
C PHE A 137 0.87 12.65 15.31
N ASP A 138 2.11 13.09 15.19
CA ASP A 138 2.50 14.24 14.35
C ASP A 138 3.02 13.83 12.95
N THR A 139 3.10 12.52 12.70
CA THR A 139 3.81 11.96 11.56
C THR A 139 3.06 10.76 10.97
N LEU A 140 2.77 10.86 9.68
CA LEU A 140 2.35 9.75 8.83
C LEU A 140 3.43 9.50 7.78
N VAL A 141 3.87 8.26 7.63
CA VAL A 141 4.73 7.83 6.51
C VAL A 141 3.96 6.90 5.59
N ALA A 142 4.34 6.81 4.33
CA ALA A 142 3.73 5.90 3.37
C ALA A 142 4.81 5.32 2.45
N PRO A 143 4.97 3.99 2.36
CA PRO A 143 5.73 3.36 1.30
C PRO A 143 4.84 3.31 0.06
N VAL A 144 4.86 4.40 -0.72
CA VAL A 144 3.96 4.59 -1.85
C VAL A 144 4.37 3.70 -3.01
N ARG A 145 3.46 2.82 -3.41
CA ARG A 145 3.54 2.07 -4.68
C ARG A 145 3.12 2.96 -5.85
N PRO A 146 4.04 3.44 -6.71
CA PRO A 146 3.70 4.37 -7.78
C PRO A 146 2.87 3.66 -8.85
N ASN A 147 1.67 4.17 -9.16
CA ASN A 147 0.70 3.44 -9.96
C ASN A 147 0.99 3.46 -11.47
N GLY A 148 1.83 4.39 -11.95
CA GLY A 148 2.29 4.41 -13.34
C GLY A 148 3.50 3.52 -13.62
N LYS A 149 4.20 3.03 -12.58
CA LYS A 149 5.48 2.33 -12.73
C LYS A 149 5.35 0.99 -13.46
N ALA A 150 4.20 0.32 -13.35
CA ALA A 150 3.95 -0.95 -14.02
C ALA A 150 3.97 -0.86 -15.56
N ALA A 151 3.83 0.34 -16.14
CA ALA A 151 3.94 0.55 -17.58
C ALA A 151 5.40 0.53 -18.09
N VAL A 152 6.37 0.65 -17.18
CA VAL A 152 7.80 0.71 -17.48
C VAL A 152 8.59 -0.12 -16.44
N PRO A 153 8.33 -1.44 -16.33
CA PRO A 153 8.88 -2.27 -15.25
C PRO A 153 10.42 -2.30 -15.25
N ASP A 154 11.06 -2.19 -16.41
CA ASP A 154 12.53 -2.24 -16.55
C ASP A 154 13.24 -0.95 -16.15
N VAL A 155 12.52 0.18 -16.09
CA VAL A 155 13.10 1.46 -15.66
C VAL A 155 13.44 1.36 -14.16
N PRO A 156 14.68 1.65 -13.73
CA PRO A 156 15.01 1.69 -12.32
C PRO A 156 14.12 2.67 -11.54
N MET A 157 13.71 2.32 -10.33
CA MET A 157 12.83 3.20 -9.53
C MET A 157 13.47 4.57 -9.27
N THR A 158 14.80 4.64 -9.17
CA THR A 158 15.58 5.88 -9.04
C THR A 158 15.36 6.83 -10.22
N GLU A 159 15.35 6.32 -11.44
CA GLU A 159 15.06 7.11 -12.64
C GLU A 159 13.56 7.45 -12.71
N TYR A 160 12.69 6.49 -12.44
CA TYR A 160 11.23 6.69 -12.49
C TYR A 160 10.77 7.80 -11.54
N VAL A 161 11.19 7.76 -10.27
CA VAL A 161 10.77 8.72 -9.25
C VAL A 161 11.35 10.12 -9.49
N ALA A 162 12.44 10.23 -10.26
CA ALA A 162 13.04 11.52 -10.62
C ALA A 162 12.22 12.27 -11.70
N ARG A 163 11.35 11.58 -12.44
CA ARG A 163 10.51 12.19 -13.48
C ARG A 163 9.54 13.22 -12.89
N ARG A 164 9.44 14.37 -13.55
CA ARG A 164 8.59 15.49 -13.15
C ARG A 164 7.66 15.90 -14.30
N GLY A 165 6.47 16.36 -13.95
CA GLY A 165 5.56 17.00 -14.89
C GLY A 165 5.96 18.46 -15.17
N PRO A 166 5.28 19.13 -16.13
CA PRO A 166 5.55 20.54 -16.46
C PRO A 166 5.39 21.52 -15.30
N ASP A 167 4.63 21.14 -14.27
CA ASP A 167 4.38 21.94 -13.06
C ASP A 167 5.33 21.60 -11.90
N GLY A 168 6.41 20.84 -12.17
CA GLY A 168 7.45 20.51 -11.19
C GLY A 168 7.03 19.45 -10.15
N LEU A 169 5.81 18.93 -10.21
CA LEU A 169 5.35 17.83 -9.35
C LEU A 169 5.80 16.47 -9.91
N PRO A 170 5.78 15.38 -9.11
CA PRO A 170 6.04 14.04 -9.62
C PRO A 170 5.18 13.71 -10.84
N ALA A 171 5.79 13.06 -11.84
CA ALA A 171 5.06 12.60 -13.03
C ALA A 171 4.07 11.48 -12.71
N ASP A 172 4.37 10.64 -11.70
CA ASP A 172 3.47 9.59 -11.23
C ASP A 172 2.21 10.19 -10.57
N PRO A 173 1.00 9.79 -11.02
CA PRO A 173 -0.25 10.33 -10.49
C PRO A 173 -0.43 10.13 -8.99
N TRP A 174 0.02 8.99 -8.45
CA TRP A 174 -0.20 8.68 -7.03
C TRP A 174 0.78 9.43 -6.13
N LEU A 175 2.06 9.50 -6.50
CA LEU A 175 3.03 10.36 -5.81
C LEU A 175 2.60 11.82 -5.84
N ARG A 176 2.03 12.28 -6.96
CA ARG A 176 1.50 13.64 -7.10
C ARG A 176 0.38 13.93 -6.10
N VAL A 177 -0.51 12.97 -5.80
CA VAL A 177 -1.55 13.14 -4.77
C VAL A 177 -0.92 13.36 -3.40
N HIS A 178 0.08 12.56 -3.03
CA HIS A 178 0.76 12.73 -1.74
C HIS A 178 1.50 14.08 -1.64
N VAL A 179 2.26 14.48 -2.67
CA VAL A 179 2.99 15.76 -2.65
C VAL A 179 2.03 16.95 -2.59
N ARG A 180 0.91 16.92 -3.31
CA ARG A 180 -0.12 17.96 -3.22
C ARG A 180 -0.77 18.06 -1.84
N ALA A 181 -0.80 16.95 -1.09
CA ALA A 181 -1.28 16.92 0.29
C ALA A 181 -0.23 17.40 1.31
N GLY A 182 0.92 17.91 0.85
CA GLY A 182 2.03 18.37 1.71
C GLY A 182 3.06 17.28 2.03
N GLY A 183 2.96 16.10 1.41
CA GLY A 183 3.91 15.02 1.59
C GLY A 183 5.27 15.31 0.95
N VAL A 184 6.34 14.88 1.62
CA VAL A 184 7.73 14.98 1.15
C VAL A 184 8.23 13.59 0.77
N VAL A 185 8.68 13.42 -0.47
CA VAL A 185 9.35 12.20 -0.93
C VAL A 185 10.73 12.14 -0.26
N GLU A 186 10.99 11.10 0.53
CA GLU A 186 12.25 10.97 1.29
C GLU A 186 13.28 10.12 0.57
N ARG A 187 12.90 8.89 0.23
CA ARG A 187 13.79 7.91 -0.40
C ARG A 187 13.01 6.78 -1.06
N ILE A 188 13.73 5.91 -1.75
CA ILE A 188 13.20 4.64 -2.25
C ILE A 188 13.36 3.57 -1.17
N ALA A 189 12.34 2.72 -1.05
CA ALA A 189 12.40 1.43 -0.38
C ALA A 189 12.60 0.35 -1.46
N PRO A 190 13.83 -0.11 -1.75
CA PRO A 190 14.11 -0.95 -2.91
C PRO A 190 13.50 -2.36 -2.80
N ARG A 191 13.14 -2.80 -1.59
CA ARG A 191 12.57 -4.12 -1.30
C ARG A 191 11.36 -4.01 -0.39
N SER A 192 10.42 -3.15 -0.78
CA SER A 192 9.27 -2.76 0.03
C SER A 192 8.28 -3.90 0.27
N MET A 193 8.03 -4.71 -0.76
CA MET A 193 7.17 -5.89 -0.68
C MET A 193 7.84 -7.04 -1.42
N THR A 194 7.78 -8.25 -0.85
CA THR A 194 8.41 -9.44 -1.44
C THR A 194 7.41 -10.59 -1.55
N VAL A 195 7.05 -10.95 -2.79
CA VAL A 195 6.21 -12.12 -3.06
C VAL A 195 7.09 -13.24 -3.58
N THR A 196 7.03 -14.40 -2.93
CA THR A 196 7.75 -15.60 -3.35
C THR A 196 6.79 -16.77 -3.46
N GLY A 197 7.05 -17.69 -4.38
CA GLY A 197 6.23 -18.89 -4.55
C GLY A 197 6.90 -19.89 -5.47
N THR A 198 6.33 -21.10 -5.53
CA THR A 198 6.75 -22.11 -6.50
C THR A 198 6.39 -21.68 -7.93
N LEU A 199 6.96 -22.31 -8.95
CA LEU A 199 6.56 -22.02 -10.33
C LEU A 199 5.07 -22.35 -10.57
N ALA A 200 4.56 -23.39 -9.91
CA ALA A 200 3.15 -23.75 -9.93
C ALA A 200 2.26 -22.65 -9.33
N ASP A 201 2.68 -22.06 -8.21
CA ASP A 201 2.00 -20.91 -7.61
C ASP A 201 1.95 -19.72 -8.57
N TRP A 202 3.09 -19.34 -9.14
CA TRP A 202 3.16 -18.20 -10.07
C TRP A 202 2.32 -18.40 -11.32
N ARG A 203 2.29 -19.61 -11.89
CA ARG A 203 1.37 -19.96 -12.99
C ARG A 203 -0.08 -19.78 -12.60
N ARG A 204 -0.47 -20.24 -11.40
CA ARG A 204 -1.84 -20.08 -10.87
C ARG A 204 -2.20 -18.61 -10.65
N TRP A 205 -1.28 -17.81 -10.12
CA TRP A 205 -1.55 -16.41 -9.78
C TRP A 205 -1.61 -15.50 -11.01
N THR A 206 -0.84 -15.81 -12.05
CA THR A 206 -0.63 -14.89 -13.19
C THR A 206 -1.16 -15.40 -14.52
N GLY A 207 -1.35 -16.72 -14.66
CA GLY A 207 -1.64 -17.37 -15.95
C GLY A 207 -0.45 -17.43 -16.91
N LEU A 208 0.74 -16.98 -16.50
CA LEU A 208 1.95 -16.98 -17.33
C LEU A 208 2.73 -18.30 -17.19
N PRO A 209 3.59 -18.67 -18.16
CA PRO A 209 4.20 -19.99 -18.22
C PRO A 209 5.28 -20.26 -17.17
N PHE A 210 6.10 -19.26 -16.80
CA PHE A 210 7.20 -19.43 -15.83
C PHE A 210 8.07 -20.68 -16.12
N ASP A 211 8.49 -20.86 -17.36
CA ASP A 211 9.21 -22.03 -17.88
C ASP A 211 10.71 -21.78 -18.15
N THR A 212 11.15 -20.52 -18.01
CA THR A 212 12.52 -20.09 -18.32
C THR A 212 13.06 -19.29 -17.15
N SER A 213 14.30 -19.59 -16.72
CA SER A 213 14.98 -18.83 -15.68
C SER A 213 15.31 -17.41 -16.13
N GLY A 214 15.33 -16.46 -15.19
CA GLY A 214 15.59 -15.05 -15.43
C GLY A 214 14.36 -14.15 -15.25
N PRO A 215 14.40 -12.90 -15.74
CA PRO A 215 13.34 -11.94 -15.53
C PRO A 215 12.10 -12.26 -16.38
N VAL A 216 10.93 -12.29 -15.75
CA VAL A 216 9.62 -12.41 -16.40
C VAL A 216 8.77 -11.18 -16.08
N HIS A 217 8.22 -10.53 -17.12
CA HIS A 217 7.29 -9.41 -16.94
C HIS A 217 5.89 -9.93 -16.59
N VAL A 218 5.42 -9.55 -15.41
CA VAL A 218 4.07 -9.86 -14.94
C VAL A 218 3.22 -8.60 -15.02
N PRO A 219 2.02 -8.64 -15.66
CA PRO A 219 1.12 -7.49 -15.70
C PRO A 219 0.83 -6.92 -14.31
N GLY A 220 1.03 -5.62 -14.16
CA GLY A 220 0.83 -4.90 -12.90
C GLY A 220 2.02 -4.92 -11.94
N ALA A 221 3.07 -5.71 -12.18
CA ALA A 221 4.30 -5.67 -11.38
C ALA A 221 5.14 -4.41 -11.70
N LEU A 222 5.82 -3.88 -10.67
CA LEU A 222 6.66 -2.68 -10.81
C LEU A 222 8.09 -2.98 -11.24
N ALA A 223 8.49 -4.25 -11.18
CA ALA A 223 9.77 -4.80 -11.58
C ALA A 223 9.55 -6.22 -12.13
N PRO A 224 10.48 -6.78 -12.93
CA PRO A 224 10.40 -8.17 -13.35
C PRO A 224 10.40 -9.14 -12.17
N VAL A 225 9.72 -10.26 -12.33
CA VAL A 225 9.80 -11.41 -11.40
C VAL A 225 11.00 -12.25 -11.79
N LEU A 226 11.86 -12.57 -10.83
CA LEU A 226 13.05 -13.41 -11.07
C LEU A 226 12.68 -14.87 -10.90
N VAL A 227 12.82 -15.64 -11.97
CA VAL A 227 12.49 -17.06 -12.04
C VAL A 227 13.75 -17.91 -11.95
N ASP A 228 13.70 -18.95 -11.12
CA ASP A 228 14.70 -19.99 -11.01
C ASP A 228 14.03 -21.34 -11.25
N VAL A 229 14.19 -21.86 -12.47
CA VAL A 229 13.56 -23.13 -12.88
C VAL A 229 14.23 -24.32 -12.20
N ASP A 230 15.55 -24.27 -12.02
CA ASP A 230 16.32 -25.38 -11.44
C ASP A 230 15.94 -25.62 -9.98
N HIS A 231 15.55 -24.57 -9.26
CA HIS A 231 15.14 -24.62 -7.86
C HIS A 231 13.62 -24.44 -7.64
N ASP A 232 12.79 -24.55 -8.70
CA ASP A 232 11.32 -24.48 -8.66
C ASP A 232 10.74 -23.29 -7.87
N HIS A 233 11.29 -22.08 -8.07
CA HIS A 233 10.72 -20.89 -7.43
C HIS A 233 10.86 -19.63 -8.28
N ALA A 234 10.04 -18.64 -7.95
CA ALA A 234 10.26 -17.28 -8.43
C ALA A 234 10.00 -16.26 -7.33
N ALA A 235 10.71 -15.13 -7.42
CA ALA A 235 10.70 -14.06 -6.45
C ALA A 235 10.43 -12.72 -7.12
N TYR A 236 9.43 -12.01 -6.60
CA TYR A 236 9.12 -10.63 -6.95
C TYR A 236 9.54 -9.72 -5.80
N VAL A 237 10.37 -8.73 -6.10
CA VAL A 237 10.81 -7.70 -5.14
C VAL A 237 10.30 -6.35 -5.63
N GLU A 238 9.31 -5.80 -4.94
CA GLU A 238 8.69 -4.53 -5.30
C GLU A 238 9.40 -3.34 -4.66
N PRO A 239 9.86 -2.35 -5.45
CA PRO A 239 10.28 -1.08 -4.92
C PRO A 239 9.07 -0.16 -4.64
N ASN A 240 9.07 0.52 -3.50
CA ASN A 240 8.14 1.63 -3.23
C ASN A 240 8.93 2.91 -2.91
N VAL A 241 8.20 4.01 -2.74
CA VAL A 241 8.76 5.34 -2.50
C VAL A 241 8.24 5.86 -1.17
N TRP A 242 9.14 6.09 -0.22
CA TRP A 242 8.79 6.67 1.07
C TRP A 242 8.34 8.12 0.89
N VAL A 243 7.13 8.42 1.37
CA VAL A 243 6.61 9.78 1.49
C VAL A 243 6.24 10.05 2.95
N ARG A 244 6.78 11.13 3.51
CA ARG A 244 6.46 11.60 4.86
C ARG A 244 5.48 12.75 4.83
N HIS A 245 4.49 12.70 5.70
CA HIS A 245 3.55 13.78 5.99
C HIS A 245 3.75 14.21 7.43
N ARG A 246 4.04 15.50 7.64
CA ARG A 246 3.86 16.13 8.95
C ARG A 246 2.40 16.59 9.07
N LEU A 247 1.84 16.43 10.26
CA LEU A 247 0.40 16.55 10.51
C LEU A 247 0.05 17.80 11.32
#